data_AF-A0A356KX97-F1
#
_entry.id   AF-A0A356KX97-F1
#
_cell.length_a   1.000
_cell.length_b   1.000
_cell.length_c   1.000
_cell.angle_alpha   90.00
_cell.angle_beta   90.00
_cell.angle_gamma   90.00
#
_symmetry.space_group_name_H-M   'P 1'
#
loop_
_entity.id
_entity.type
_entity.pdbx_description
1 polymer ?
#
loop_
_entity_poly.entity_id
_entity_poly.type
_entity_poly.pdbx_seq_one_letter_code
_entity_poly.pdbx_strand_id
1 'polypeptide(L)'
;MSRLWLLLCAFALAGCGSLDVTVAGTLTSPLVAAPISTETQPVLLACDRLGNLTINGRPLELSAAREDTRFGLRLVDARELPRPWRPAYAEGGFLVTGLHKASPLAVAGLRPLDCVLGFNGEPVTDAASLQARLRDARRREVYLEGRRPDGEAFELAALAEDRVGESSKNHVPFLFEQRSSATGDAFAFGPLDTLFFWRTWKAHEYVADPRSGHSRYRECFQWGALANLLEWQRERDPLTGDERSRLRLFWFLEFGDDL
;
A
#
# COMPACT_ATOMS: atom_id res chain seq x y z
N MET A 1 -12.27 -49.37 -10.83
CA MET A 1 -11.58 -48.41 -9.92
C MET A 1 -10.65 -47.40 -10.64
N SER A 2 -10.37 -47.51 -11.94
CA SER A 2 -9.44 -46.61 -12.65
C SER A 2 -10.04 -45.28 -13.17
N ARG A 3 -11.36 -45.21 -13.40
CA ARG A 3 -12.01 -43.98 -13.92
C ARG A 3 -12.25 -42.90 -12.87
N LEU A 4 -12.35 -43.26 -11.58
CA LEU A 4 -12.51 -42.31 -10.48
C LEU A 4 -11.20 -41.52 -10.22
N TRP A 5 -10.06 -42.17 -10.39
CA TRP A 5 -8.74 -41.53 -10.30
C TRP A 5 -8.48 -40.52 -11.42
N LEU A 6 -8.88 -40.85 -12.65
CA LEU A 6 -8.75 -39.94 -13.79
C LEU A 6 -9.66 -38.70 -13.68
N LEU A 7 -10.86 -38.84 -13.10
CA LEU A 7 -11.75 -37.71 -12.81
C LEU A 7 -11.23 -36.81 -11.68
N LEU A 8 -10.60 -37.40 -10.65
CA LEU A 8 -9.93 -36.65 -9.58
C LEU A 8 -8.69 -35.88 -10.09
N CYS A 9 -7.91 -36.46 -11.01
CA CYS A 9 -6.80 -35.75 -11.66
C CYS A 9 -7.27 -34.64 -12.61
N ALA A 10 -8.40 -34.83 -13.30
CA ALA A 10 -8.97 -33.81 -14.19
C ALA A 10 -9.52 -32.59 -13.41
N PHE A 11 -10.11 -32.81 -12.22
CA PHE A 11 -10.54 -31.71 -11.34
C PHE A 11 -9.36 -30.96 -10.71
N ALA A 12 -8.25 -31.64 -10.42
CA ALA A 12 -7.04 -30.99 -9.90
C ALA A 12 -6.34 -30.08 -10.94
N LEU A 13 -6.52 -30.33 -12.24
CA LEU A 13 -5.97 -29.50 -13.31
C LEU A 13 -6.85 -28.31 -13.71
N ALA A 14 -8.18 -28.39 -13.49
CA ALA A 14 -9.11 -27.30 -13.79
C ALA A 14 -9.16 -26.21 -12.70
N GLY A 15 -8.61 -26.47 -11.51
CA GLY A 15 -8.50 -25.51 -10.41
C GLY A 15 -7.23 -24.64 -10.41
N CYS A 16 -6.34 -24.80 -11.41
CA CYS A 16 -5.13 -23.99 -11.59
C CYS A 16 -5.46 -22.58 -12.11
N GLY A 17 -6.30 -21.85 -11.40
CA GLY A 17 -6.37 -20.40 -11.46
C GLY A 17 -5.92 -19.91 -10.10
N SER A 18 -4.62 -19.98 -9.79
CA SER A 18 -4.08 -19.20 -8.68
C SER A 18 -4.38 -17.75 -9.01
N LEU A 19 -5.35 -17.17 -8.33
CA LEU A 19 -5.60 -15.74 -8.36
C LEU A 19 -4.30 -15.07 -7.91
N ASP A 20 -3.51 -14.60 -8.88
CA ASP A 20 -2.40 -13.69 -8.68
C ASP A 20 -2.98 -12.39 -8.15
N VAL A 21 -3.23 -12.35 -6.84
CA VAL A 21 -3.40 -11.08 -6.15
C VAL A 21 -2.00 -10.60 -5.81
N THR A 22 -1.30 -10.10 -6.83
CA THR A 22 -0.15 -9.24 -6.62
C THR A 22 -0.72 -7.98 -5.98
N VAL A 23 -0.58 -7.82 -4.66
CA VAL A 23 -0.83 -6.52 -4.00
C VAL A 23 0.35 -5.58 -4.28
N ALA A 24 0.75 -5.49 -5.55
CA ALA A 24 1.49 -4.36 -6.09
C ALA A 24 0.44 -3.30 -6.46
N GLY A 25 -0.20 -2.74 -5.44
CA GLY A 25 -1.11 -1.62 -5.63
C GLY A 25 -0.37 -0.33 -5.33
N THR A 26 -0.32 0.60 -6.27
CA THR A 26 -0.04 2.00 -5.94
C THR A 26 -1.24 2.52 -5.14
N LEU A 27 -1.00 3.24 -4.03
CA LEU A 27 -2.04 4.04 -3.38
C LEU A 27 -2.48 5.07 -4.40
N THR A 28 -3.65 4.83 -4.95
CA THR A 28 -4.33 5.75 -5.84
C THR A 28 -5.28 6.54 -4.98
N SER A 29 -5.07 7.85 -4.92
CA SER A 29 -6.06 8.71 -4.30
C SER A 29 -7.29 8.71 -5.20
N PRO A 30 -8.51 8.49 -4.70
CA PRO A 30 -9.72 8.60 -5.51
C PRO A 30 -9.88 10.07 -5.90
N LEU A 31 -9.29 10.47 -7.04
CA LEU A 31 -9.36 11.83 -7.62
C LEU A 31 -9.54 12.90 -6.52
N VAL A 32 -8.63 12.93 -5.54
CA VAL A 32 -8.70 13.95 -4.49
C VAL A 32 -8.33 15.24 -5.17
N ALA A 33 -9.38 15.99 -5.49
CA ALA A 33 -9.30 17.32 -6.02
C ALA A 33 -8.60 18.20 -4.98
N ALA A 34 -7.40 18.69 -5.26
CA ALA A 34 -7.02 19.97 -4.69
C ALA A 34 -7.72 21.03 -5.57
N PRO A 35 -8.82 21.68 -5.11
CA PRO A 35 -9.45 22.73 -5.89
C PRO A 35 -8.46 23.89 -6.00
N ILE A 36 -7.93 24.11 -7.20
CA ILE A 36 -7.10 25.27 -7.46
C ILE A 36 -8.05 26.38 -7.88
N SER A 37 -8.17 27.40 -7.02
CA SER A 37 -9.14 28.48 -7.20
C SER A 37 -8.70 29.40 -8.33
N THR A 38 -9.15 29.11 -9.55
CA THR A 38 -9.14 30.05 -10.67
C THR A 38 -10.57 30.52 -10.92
N GLU A 39 -10.78 31.84 -11.04
CA GLU A 39 -12.08 32.55 -11.10
C GLU A 39 -13.09 32.06 -12.16
N THR A 40 -12.74 31.13 -13.04
CA THR A 40 -13.59 30.77 -14.19
C THR A 40 -13.90 29.28 -14.30
N GLN A 41 -13.03 28.37 -13.84
CA GLN A 41 -13.29 26.93 -13.70
C GLN A 41 -12.32 26.33 -12.66
N PRO A 42 -12.76 25.44 -11.75
CA PRO A 42 -11.83 24.76 -10.85
C PRO A 42 -10.92 23.84 -11.65
N VAL A 43 -9.62 24.11 -11.63
CA VAL A 43 -8.63 23.21 -12.23
C VAL A 43 -8.40 22.06 -11.25
N LEU A 44 -8.57 20.84 -11.75
CA LEU A 44 -8.44 19.63 -10.97
C LEU A 44 -7.04 19.04 -11.14
N LEU A 45 -6.20 19.19 -10.13
CA LEU A 45 -4.94 18.47 -10.03
C LEU A 45 -5.20 17.12 -9.35
N ALA A 46 -4.82 16.03 -10.01
CA ALA A 46 -4.99 14.68 -9.50
C ALA A 46 -3.85 13.77 -9.93
N CYS A 47 -3.72 12.59 -9.33
CA CYS A 47 -2.78 11.56 -9.78
C CYS A 47 -3.56 10.42 -10.46
N ASP A 48 -3.10 9.95 -11.62
CA ASP A 48 -3.69 8.79 -12.29
C ASP A 48 -3.35 7.47 -11.56
N ARG A 49 -3.81 6.34 -12.12
CA ARG A 49 -3.55 5.01 -11.55
C ARG A 49 -2.07 4.61 -11.54
N LEU A 50 -1.26 5.25 -12.37
CA LEU A 50 0.18 5.01 -12.48
C LEU A 50 0.97 5.94 -11.55
N GLY A 51 0.32 6.94 -10.92
CA GLY A 51 0.96 7.96 -10.10
C GLY A 51 1.57 9.11 -10.92
N ASN A 52 1.12 9.29 -12.17
CA ASN A 52 1.43 10.46 -12.96
C ASN A 52 0.47 11.59 -12.59
N LEU A 53 0.98 12.82 -12.49
CA LEU A 53 0.12 13.99 -12.32
C LEU A 53 -0.74 14.19 -13.55
N THR A 54 -2.01 14.51 -13.32
CA THR A 54 -2.99 14.85 -14.35
C THR A 54 -3.65 16.17 -14.01
N ILE A 55 -3.97 16.92 -15.05
CA ILE A 55 -4.73 18.17 -14.97
C ILE A 55 -5.98 18.01 -15.81
N ASN A 56 -7.13 18.10 -15.16
CA ASN A 56 -8.42 17.85 -15.80
C ASN A 56 -8.43 16.52 -16.58
N GLY A 57 -7.78 15.49 -16.02
CA GLY A 57 -7.64 14.16 -16.62
C GLY A 57 -6.57 14.01 -17.71
N ARG A 58 -5.82 15.07 -18.06
CA ARG A 58 -4.70 14.98 -19.02
C ARG A 58 -3.36 14.81 -18.30
N PRO A 59 -2.49 13.86 -18.68
CA PRO A 59 -1.19 13.67 -18.06
C PRO A 59 -0.31 14.91 -18.24
N LEU A 60 0.42 15.26 -17.19
CA LEU A 60 1.38 16.35 -17.16
C LEU A 60 2.79 15.76 -17.17
N GLU A 61 3.53 16.01 -18.25
CA GLU A 61 4.93 15.62 -18.38
C GLU A 61 5.81 16.57 -17.56
N LEU A 62 6.40 16.08 -16.47
CA LEU A 62 7.30 16.83 -15.58
C LEU A 62 8.53 16.00 -15.28
N SER A 63 9.60 16.67 -14.83
CA SER A 63 10.78 15.99 -14.32
C SER A 63 10.46 15.39 -12.94
N ALA A 64 9.79 14.23 -12.96
CA ALA A 64 9.46 13.52 -11.74
C ALA A 64 10.69 12.77 -11.23
N ALA A 65 11.06 13.00 -9.97
CA ALA A 65 12.04 12.15 -9.30
C ALA A 65 11.31 10.88 -8.84
N ARG A 66 11.87 9.71 -9.18
CA ARG A 66 11.31 8.41 -8.80
C ARG A 66 12.25 7.62 -7.88
N GLU A 67 11.76 7.22 -6.71
CA GLU A 67 12.46 6.29 -5.84
C GLU A 67 11.86 4.89 -6.01
N ASP A 68 12.59 4.01 -6.71
CA ASP A 68 11.95 2.85 -7.33
C ASP A 68 11.88 1.58 -6.46
N THR A 69 12.53 1.54 -5.27
CA THR A 69 12.72 0.24 -4.58
C THR A 69 12.62 0.21 -3.05
N ARG A 70 12.78 1.31 -2.29
CA ARG A 70 12.80 1.21 -0.81
C ARG A 70 11.65 1.87 -0.09
N PHE A 71 11.22 3.04 -0.56
CA PHE A 71 10.02 3.68 -0.04
C PHE A 71 8.89 3.79 -1.06
N GLY A 72 9.09 3.25 -2.28
CA GLY A 72 8.07 3.19 -3.32
C GLY A 72 7.42 4.55 -3.60
N LEU A 73 8.24 5.60 -3.58
CA LEU A 73 7.83 7.00 -3.53
C LEU A 73 8.11 7.67 -4.88
N ARG A 74 7.10 8.36 -5.43
CA ARG A 74 7.23 9.24 -6.59
C ARG A 74 6.98 10.68 -6.16
N LEU A 75 7.90 11.56 -6.53
CA LEU A 75 7.87 12.97 -6.18
C LEU A 75 7.95 13.85 -7.42
N VAL A 76 7.28 14.98 -7.34
CA VAL A 76 7.42 16.06 -8.31
C VAL A 76 7.73 17.34 -7.56
N ASP A 77 8.69 18.11 -8.05
CA ASP A 77 8.98 19.43 -7.52
C ASP A 77 7.80 20.37 -7.81
N ALA A 78 7.14 20.87 -6.77
CA ALA A 78 6.00 21.76 -6.95
C ALA A 78 6.41 23.08 -7.62
N ARG A 79 7.69 23.46 -7.58
CA ARG A 79 8.23 24.64 -8.28
C ARG A 79 8.27 24.46 -9.79
N GLU A 80 8.29 23.23 -10.29
CA GLU A 80 8.17 22.93 -11.72
C GLU A 80 6.72 23.01 -12.21
N LEU A 81 5.73 22.97 -11.30
CA LEU A 81 4.34 23.20 -11.67
C LEU A 81 4.13 24.66 -12.11
N PRO A 82 3.38 24.89 -13.20
CA PRO A 82 2.91 26.21 -13.58
C PRO A 82 2.22 26.91 -12.41
N ARG A 83 2.51 28.21 -12.20
CA ARG A 83 1.97 28.97 -11.06
C ARG A 83 0.45 28.82 -10.86
N PRO A 84 -0.40 28.85 -11.90
CA PRO A 84 -1.84 28.68 -11.73
C PRO A 84 -2.25 27.30 -11.21
N TRP A 85 -1.36 26.32 -11.21
CA TRP A 85 -1.62 24.92 -10.84
C TRP A 85 -0.77 24.47 -9.66
N ARG A 86 0.02 25.36 -9.09
CA ARG A 86 0.81 25.08 -7.90
C ARG A 86 -0.09 25.24 -6.68
N PRO A 87 -0.31 24.18 -5.89
CA PRO A 87 -1.07 24.32 -4.65
C PRO A 87 -0.34 25.27 -3.70
N ALA A 88 -1.08 26.16 -3.04
CA ALA A 88 -0.51 27.14 -2.11
C ALA A 88 0.25 26.47 -0.96
N TYR A 89 -0.23 25.30 -0.48
CA TYR A 89 0.43 24.54 0.58
C TYR A 89 1.74 23.86 0.14
N ALA A 90 1.97 23.77 -1.18
CA ALA A 90 3.13 23.10 -1.76
C ALA A 90 4.20 24.08 -2.25
N GLU A 91 4.10 25.35 -1.87
CA GLU A 91 5.06 26.37 -2.30
C GLU A 91 6.46 26.07 -1.75
N GLY A 92 7.36 25.61 -2.63
CA GLY A 92 8.75 25.31 -2.29
C GLY A 92 9.03 23.87 -1.86
N GLY A 93 8.06 22.96 -1.94
CA GLY A 93 8.23 21.55 -1.55
C GLY A 93 8.05 20.54 -2.68
N PHE A 94 8.01 19.27 -2.29
CA PHE A 94 7.89 18.13 -3.21
C PHE A 94 6.54 17.44 -3.02
N LEU A 95 5.74 17.41 -4.09
CA LEU A 95 4.44 16.75 -4.10
C LEU A 95 4.61 15.24 -4.28
N VAL A 96 3.97 14.47 -3.41
CA VAL A 96 3.86 13.02 -3.53
C VAL A 96 2.84 12.69 -4.63
N THR A 97 3.31 12.17 -5.76
CA THR A 97 2.43 11.83 -6.90
C THR A 97 2.05 10.36 -6.94
N GLY A 98 2.86 9.53 -6.28
CA GLY A 98 2.65 8.09 -6.24
C GLY A 98 3.33 7.50 -5.02
N LEU A 99 2.65 6.54 -4.42
CA LEU A 99 3.15 5.85 -3.25
C LEU A 99 2.75 4.37 -3.32
N HIS A 100 3.69 3.47 -3.15
CA HIS A 100 3.38 2.04 -3.13
C HIS A 100 2.61 1.70 -1.84
N LYS A 101 1.48 0.97 -1.91
CA LYS A 101 0.64 0.62 -0.73
C LYS A 101 1.41 -0.07 0.38
N ALA A 102 2.39 -0.86 0.00
CA ALA A 102 3.24 -1.62 0.91
C ALA A 102 4.45 -0.84 1.45
N SER A 103 4.67 0.41 1.02
CA SER A 103 5.90 1.09 1.41
C SER A 103 5.87 1.55 2.87
N PRO A 104 7.02 1.63 3.55
CA PRO A 104 7.09 2.12 4.92
C PRO A 104 6.43 3.50 5.11
N LEU A 105 6.54 4.38 4.11
CA LEU A 105 5.90 5.71 4.15
C LEU A 105 4.38 5.63 4.01
N ALA A 106 3.85 4.71 3.21
CA ALA A 106 2.41 4.46 3.14
C ALA A 106 1.86 3.94 4.47
N VAL A 107 2.59 3.03 5.12
CA VAL A 107 2.25 2.50 6.45
C VAL A 107 2.28 3.63 7.48
N ALA A 108 3.27 4.52 7.40
CA ALA A 108 3.37 5.69 8.26
C ALA A 108 2.23 6.71 8.04
N GLY A 109 1.47 6.60 6.95
CA GLY A 109 0.33 7.50 6.69
C GLY A 109 0.64 8.67 5.75
N LEU A 110 1.72 8.57 4.97
CA LEU A 110 1.96 9.45 3.82
C LEU A 110 0.90 9.18 2.74
N ARG A 111 0.40 10.22 2.12
CA ARG A 111 -0.69 10.15 1.13
C ARG A 111 -0.27 10.80 -0.18
N PRO A 112 -0.86 10.40 -1.33
CA PRO A 112 -0.73 11.18 -2.54
C PRO A 112 -1.25 12.61 -2.32
N LEU A 113 -0.59 13.57 -2.96
CA LEU A 113 -0.77 15.03 -2.85
C LEU A 113 -0.27 15.68 -1.55
N ASP A 114 0.26 14.91 -0.60
CA ASP A 114 1.05 15.47 0.49
C ASP A 114 2.27 16.20 -0.10
N CYS A 115 2.65 17.34 0.49
CA CYS A 115 3.84 18.08 0.13
C CYS A 115 4.92 17.88 1.21
N VAL A 116 6.02 17.24 0.83
CA VAL A 116 7.19 17.05 1.69
C VAL A 116 8.03 18.32 1.66
N LEU A 117 8.34 18.84 2.84
CA LEU A 117 9.13 20.06 3.05
C LEU A 117 10.47 19.77 3.72
N GLY A 118 10.54 18.71 4.54
CA GLY A 118 11.75 18.36 5.27
C GLY A 118 11.93 16.86 5.47
N PHE A 119 13.17 16.51 5.82
CA PHE A 119 13.63 15.15 6.07
C PHE A 119 14.59 15.17 7.26
N ASN A 120 14.26 14.43 8.34
CA ASN A 120 15.03 14.39 9.58
C ASN A 120 15.35 15.78 10.17
N GLY A 121 14.38 16.71 10.11
CA GLY A 121 14.52 18.08 10.59
C GLY A 121 15.36 18.99 9.70
N GLU A 122 15.79 18.51 8.52
CA GLU A 122 16.46 19.33 7.52
C GLU A 122 15.53 19.65 6.33
N PRO A 123 15.52 20.89 5.83
CA PRO A 123 14.71 21.26 4.68
C PRO A 123 15.18 20.50 3.43
N VAL A 124 14.22 20.02 2.66
CA VAL A 124 14.50 19.38 1.37
C VAL A 124 14.55 20.46 0.30
N THR A 125 15.70 20.59 -0.37
CA THR A 125 15.91 21.59 -1.42
C THR A 125 15.71 21.05 -2.83
N ASP A 126 15.87 19.74 -3.01
CA ASP A 126 15.82 19.06 -4.30
C ASP A 126 15.39 17.59 -4.11
N ALA A 127 14.66 17.07 -5.10
CA ALA A 127 14.09 15.74 -5.02
C ALA A 127 15.16 14.64 -5.05
N ALA A 128 16.26 14.87 -5.77
CA ALA A 128 17.36 13.92 -5.89
C ALA A 128 18.08 13.72 -4.54
N SER A 129 18.28 14.79 -3.77
CA SER A 129 18.83 14.79 -2.42
C SER A 129 17.92 14.04 -1.45
N LEU A 130 16.60 14.28 -1.49
CA LEU A 130 15.65 13.50 -0.67
C LEU A 130 15.74 12.01 -0.98
N GLN A 131 15.78 11.64 -2.27
CA GLN A 131 15.92 10.24 -2.66
C GLN A 131 17.26 9.62 -2.27
N ALA A 132 18.34 10.38 -2.33
CA ALA A 132 19.65 9.95 -1.86
C ALA A 132 19.63 9.71 -0.34
N ARG A 133 19.05 10.65 0.43
CA ARG A 133 18.91 10.56 1.88
C ARG A 133 18.04 9.37 2.31
N LEU A 134 16.90 9.17 1.64
CA LEU A 134 16.06 7.98 1.83
C LEU A 134 16.87 6.70 1.53
N ARG A 135 17.60 6.67 0.41
CA ARG A 135 18.47 5.54 0.06
C ARG A 135 19.63 5.32 1.04
N ASP A 136 20.07 6.33 1.77
CA ASP A 136 21.16 6.21 2.74
C ASP A 136 20.67 5.82 4.14
N ALA A 137 19.41 6.06 4.45
CA ALA A 137 18.82 5.81 5.77
C ALA A 137 18.69 4.31 6.18
N ARG A 138 19.42 3.39 5.55
CA ARG A 138 19.34 1.91 5.72
C ARG A 138 19.08 1.48 7.17
N ARG A 139 17.89 0.90 7.40
CA ARG A 139 17.44 0.35 8.70
C ARG A 139 17.39 1.36 9.85
N ARG A 140 17.22 2.64 9.53
CA ARG A 140 17.01 3.70 10.51
C ARG A 140 15.60 4.25 10.38
N GLU A 141 15.11 4.83 11.45
CA GLU A 141 13.92 5.67 11.36
C GLU A 141 14.24 6.91 10.52
N VAL A 142 13.31 7.23 9.63
CA VAL A 142 13.28 8.47 8.86
C VAL A 142 12.06 9.26 9.27
N TYR A 143 12.23 10.57 9.33
CA TYR A 143 11.20 11.53 9.69
C TYR A 143 10.94 12.41 8.47
N LEU A 144 9.69 12.43 8.01
CA LEU A 144 9.24 13.37 6.98
C LEU A 144 8.34 14.41 7.62
N GLU A 145 8.58 15.67 7.25
CA GLU A 145 7.75 16.79 7.65
C GLU A 145 7.20 17.50 6.41
N GLY A 146 5.96 17.96 6.50
CA GLY A 146 5.28 18.47 5.32
C GLY A 146 3.91 19.06 5.61
N ARG A 147 3.15 19.24 4.53
CA ARG A 147 1.76 19.73 4.56
C ARG A 147 0.85 18.88 3.71
N ARG A 148 -0.38 18.70 4.19
CA ARG A 148 -1.47 18.03 3.49
C ARG A 148 -2.26 19.00 2.60
N PRO A 149 -3.12 18.50 1.69
CA PRO A 149 -3.91 19.35 0.81
C PRO A 149 -4.87 20.34 1.50
N ASP A 150 -5.31 20.02 2.72
CA ASP A 150 -6.12 20.88 3.58
C ASP A 150 -5.30 21.96 4.32
N GLY A 151 -3.97 21.95 4.15
CA GLY A 151 -3.02 22.86 4.80
C GLY A 151 -2.51 22.38 6.16
N GLU A 152 -2.97 21.23 6.66
CA GLU A 152 -2.51 20.65 7.92
C GLU A 152 -1.03 20.24 7.81
N ALA A 153 -0.23 20.59 8.82
CA ALA A 153 1.15 20.11 8.91
C ALA A 153 1.17 18.65 9.36
N PHE A 154 2.10 17.86 8.84
CA PHE A 154 2.33 16.50 9.30
C PHE A 154 3.80 16.27 9.65
N GLU A 155 4.02 15.36 10.59
CA GLU A 155 5.30 14.74 10.87
C GLU A 155 5.10 13.22 10.87
N LEU A 156 5.90 12.50 10.10
CA LEU A 156 5.75 11.07 9.87
C LEU A 156 7.07 10.35 10.10
N ALA A 157 7.07 9.42 11.04
CA ALA A 157 8.18 8.50 11.24
C ALA A 157 7.94 7.19 10.47
N ALA A 158 8.92 6.75 9.70
CA ALA A 158 8.91 5.46 9.01
C ALA A 158 10.23 4.74 9.19
N LEU A 159 10.20 3.43 9.35
CA LEU A 159 11.41 2.62 9.36
C LEU A 159 11.89 2.40 7.91
N ALA A 160 13.14 2.79 7.63
CA ALA A 160 13.79 2.57 6.35
C ALA A 160 14.13 1.08 6.16
N GLU A 161 13.14 0.28 5.80
CA GLU A 161 13.36 -1.11 5.46
C GLU A 161 14.15 -1.25 4.15
N ASP A 162 14.95 -2.31 4.05
CA ASP A 162 15.96 -2.44 2.98
C ASP A 162 15.34 -2.46 1.57
N ARG A 163 14.06 -2.85 1.42
CA ARG A 163 13.29 -2.82 0.17
C ARG A 163 11.78 -2.79 0.45
N VAL A 164 11.00 -2.02 -0.33
CA VAL A 164 9.61 -2.38 -0.63
C VAL A 164 9.72 -3.66 -1.45
N GLY A 165 9.65 -4.79 -0.77
CA GLY A 165 10.21 -6.07 -1.22
C GLY A 165 9.92 -6.40 -2.67
N GLU A 166 10.98 -6.70 -3.42
CA GLU A 166 10.88 -7.74 -4.44
C GLU A 166 10.17 -8.92 -3.78
N SER A 167 8.99 -9.28 -4.30
CA SER A 167 8.26 -10.42 -3.78
C SER A 167 9.13 -11.65 -3.96
N SER A 168 9.60 -12.25 -2.86
CA SER A 168 10.26 -13.55 -2.95
C SER A 168 9.20 -14.63 -2.98
N LYS A 169 9.37 -15.61 -3.87
CA LYS A 169 8.49 -16.77 -4.00
C LYS A 169 9.35 -18.03 -4.03
N ASN A 170 9.33 -18.78 -2.94
CA ASN A 170 9.88 -20.13 -2.87
C ASN A 170 8.72 -21.12 -3.04
N HIS A 171 8.84 -22.07 -3.96
CA HIS A 171 7.75 -23.02 -4.20
C HIS A 171 8.33 -24.38 -4.59
N VAL A 172 7.84 -25.42 -3.94
CA VAL A 172 7.97 -26.80 -4.41
C VAL A 172 6.58 -27.30 -4.77
N PRO A 173 6.34 -27.66 -6.05
CA PRO A 173 5.04 -28.11 -6.52
C PRO A 173 4.41 -29.13 -5.58
N PHE A 174 3.14 -28.87 -5.22
CA PHE A 174 2.28 -29.72 -4.38
C PHE A 174 2.73 -29.92 -2.92
N LEU A 175 3.87 -29.37 -2.52
CA LEU A 175 4.41 -29.54 -1.17
C LEU A 175 4.36 -28.25 -0.38
N PHE A 176 4.93 -27.17 -0.93
CA PHE A 176 4.96 -25.90 -0.21
C PHE A 176 5.02 -24.70 -1.15
N GLU A 177 4.44 -23.60 -0.70
CA GLU A 177 4.65 -22.27 -1.25
C GLU A 177 4.94 -21.30 -0.11
N GLN A 178 5.99 -20.50 -0.25
CA GLN A 178 6.31 -19.39 0.63
C GLN A 178 6.44 -18.13 -0.22
N ARG A 179 5.66 -17.12 0.09
CA ARG A 179 5.74 -15.78 -0.50
C ARG A 179 6.09 -14.78 0.59
N SER A 180 6.98 -13.84 0.31
CA SER A 180 7.25 -12.72 1.22
C SER A 180 7.25 -11.42 0.44
N SER A 181 6.60 -10.41 0.98
CA SER A 181 6.43 -9.08 0.39
C SER A 181 6.45 -8.01 1.48
N ALA A 182 6.63 -6.74 1.12
CA ALA A 182 6.52 -5.64 2.08
C ALA A 182 5.11 -5.51 2.70
N THR A 183 4.08 -6.01 2.04
CA THR A 183 2.73 -6.07 2.59
C THR A 183 2.53 -7.25 3.54
N GLY A 184 3.42 -8.23 3.60
CA GLY A 184 3.26 -9.41 4.44
C GLY A 184 3.75 -10.70 3.78
N ASP A 185 3.61 -11.78 4.54
CA ASP A 185 4.16 -13.10 4.23
C ASP A 185 3.02 -14.11 4.03
N ALA A 186 3.18 -15.05 3.12
CA ALA A 186 2.28 -16.17 2.98
C ALA A 186 3.09 -17.46 2.98
N PHE A 187 2.55 -18.47 3.63
CA PHE A 187 3.07 -19.82 3.69
C PHE A 187 1.89 -20.76 3.45
N ALA A 188 2.06 -21.72 2.56
CA ALA A 188 1.11 -22.77 2.30
C ALA A 188 1.84 -24.11 2.22
N PHE A 189 1.19 -25.14 2.71
CA PHE A 189 1.69 -26.50 2.73
C PHE A 189 0.61 -27.47 2.24
N GLY A 190 1.05 -28.42 1.42
CA GLY A 190 0.20 -29.45 0.82
C GLY A 190 -0.30 -29.11 -0.59
N PRO A 191 -1.01 -30.06 -1.22
CA PRO A 191 -1.54 -29.86 -2.55
C PRO A 191 -2.57 -28.73 -2.54
N LEU A 192 -2.42 -27.78 -3.46
CA LEU A 192 -3.37 -26.68 -3.66
C LEU A 192 -3.64 -25.86 -2.38
N ASP A 193 -2.64 -25.72 -1.50
CA ASP A 193 -2.73 -24.96 -0.25
C ASP A 193 -3.78 -25.50 0.74
N THR A 194 -4.19 -26.76 0.58
CA THR A 194 -5.34 -27.32 1.31
C THR A 194 -5.01 -27.87 2.70
N LEU A 195 -3.78 -28.31 2.99
CA LEU A 195 -3.53 -28.92 4.31
C LEU A 195 -3.39 -27.86 5.39
N PHE A 196 -2.56 -26.86 5.12
CA PHE A 196 -2.29 -25.77 6.03
C PHE A 196 -1.83 -24.55 5.24
N PHE A 197 -2.30 -23.38 5.64
CA PHE A 197 -1.70 -22.13 5.21
C PHE A 197 -1.71 -21.13 6.35
N TRP A 198 -0.78 -20.19 6.28
CA TRP A 198 -0.72 -19.01 7.11
C TRP A 198 -0.36 -17.85 6.20
N ARG A 199 -1.04 -16.73 6.35
CA ARG A 199 -0.74 -15.48 5.66
C ARG A 199 -0.82 -14.31 6.63
N THR A 200 0.14 -13.42 6.56
CA THR A 200 0.07 -12.06 7.06
C THR A 200 -0.07 -11.13 5.87
N TRP A 201 -0.92 -10.13 6.00
CA TRP A 201 -0.94 -9.03 5.06
C TRP A 201 -1.34 -7.77 5.78
N LYS A 202 -0.86 -6.64 5.29
CA LYS A 202 -1.24 -5.34 5.78
C LYS A 202 -2.23 -4.76 4.79
N ALA A 203 -3.47 -4.62 5.23
CA ALA A 203 -4.55 -4.05 4.45
C ALA A 203 -4.63 -2.55 4.73
N HIS A 204 -4.53 -1.75 3.68
CA HIS A 204 -4.89 -0.35 3.75
C HIS A 204 -6.37 -0.23 3.37
N GLU A 205 -7.23 -0.19 4.37
CA GLU A 205 -8.67 -0.01 4.14
C GLU A 205 -8.97 1.48 4.12
N TYR A 206 -9.36 1.99 2.95
CA TYR A 206 -9.97 3.31 2.89
C TYR A 206 -11.40 3.18 3.39
N VAL A 207 -11.59 3.36 4.69
CA VAL A 207 -12.93 3.51 5.25
C VAL A 207 -13.38 4.90 4.83
N ALA A 208 -14.32 4.96 3.89
CA ALA A 208 -15.00 6.19 3.54
C ALA A 208 -15.92 6.60 4.70
N ASP A 209 -15.33 7.00 5.83
CA ASP A 209 -16.03 7.72 6.86
C ASP A 209 -16.16 9.17 6.39
N PRO A 210 -17.39 9.65 6.09
CA PRO A 210 -17.61 10.99 5.56
C PRO A 210 -17.24 12.10 6.55
N ARG A 211 -16.95 11.78 7.82
CA ARG A 211 -16.58 12.78 8.83
C ARG A 211 -15.09 12.83 9.13
N SER A 212 -14.41 11.69 9.10
CA SER A 212 -12.99 11.63 9.48
C SER A 212 -12.04 11.57 8.29
N GLY A 213 -12.48 11.05 7.13
CA GLY A 213 -11.60 10.90 5.96
C GLY A 213 -10.31 10.11 6.27
N HIS A 214 -10.27 9.39 7.41
CA HIS A 214 -9.08 8.73 7.89
C HIS A 214 -8.98 7.35 7.23
N SER A 215 -7.90 7.16 6.48
CA SER A 215 -7.44 5.83 6.11
C SER A 215 -7.13 5.02 7.36
N ARG A 216 -7.70 3.83 7.50
CA ARG A 216 -7.32 2.90 8.59
C ARG A 216 -6.34 1.87 8.04
N TYR A 217 -5.23 1.74 8.73
CA TYR A 217 -4.27 0.70 8.46
C TYR A 217 -4.62 -0.51 9.31
N ARG A 218 -4.71 -1.71 8.72
CA ARG A 218 -4.95 -2.94 9.46
C ARG A 218 -3.85 -3.95 9.15
N GLU A 219 -3.22 -4.45 10.19
CA GLU A 219 -2.41 -5.64 10.12
C GLU A 219 -3.33 -6.85 10.23
N CYS A 220 -3.41 -7.64 9.17
CA CYS A 220 -4.21 -8.84 9.11
C CYS A 220 -3.29 -10.06 9.20
N PHE A 221 -3.69 -11.00 10.04
CA PHE A 221 -3.08 -12.32 10.14
C PHE A 221 -4.18 -13.34 9.93
N GLN A 222 -3.91 -14.37 9.15
CA GLN A 222 -4.82 -15.49 8.98
C GLN A 222 -4.06 -16.78 8.90
N TRP A 223 -4.59 -17.83 9.49
CA TRP A 223 -4.20 -19.18 9.11
C TRP A 223 -5.45 -20.01 8.88
N GLY A 224 -5.28 -21.07 8.10
CA GLY A 224 -6.29 -22.07 7.95
C GLY A 224 -5.68 -23.45 7.77
N ALA A 225 -6.49 -24.46 8.03
CA ALA A 225 -6.13 -25.85 7.90
C ALA A 225 -7.28 -26.65 7.30
N LEU A 226 -6.93 -27.80 6.72
CA LEU A 226 -7.88 -28.80 6.23
C LEU A 226 -8.93 -28.19 5.29
N ALA A 227 -8.45 -27.51 4.26
CA ALA A 227 -9.24 -26.78 3.27
C ALA A 227 -10.16 -25.76 3.94
N ASN A 228 -9.65 -24.91 4.84
CA ASN A 228 -10.43 -23.90 5.57
C ASN A 228 -11.54 -24.46 6.48
N LEU A 229 -11.53 -25.75 6.81
CA LEU A 229 -12.42 -26.28 7.86
C LEU A 229 -12.09 -25.67 9.23
N LEU A 230 -10.86 -25.19 9.41
CA LEU A 230 -10.43 -24.44 10.55
C LEU A 230 -9.72 -23.20 10.01
N GLU A 231 -10.27 -22.02 10.27
CA GLU A 231 -9.72 -20.74 9.82
C GLU A 231 -9.74 -19.76 10.99
N TRP A 232 -8.61 -19.11 11.25
CA TRP A 232 -8.55 -18.03 12.22
C TRP A 232 -7.98 -16.80 11.56
N GLN A 233 -8.61 -15.66 11.81
CA GLN A 233 -8.22 -14.36 11.33
C GLN A 233 -8.10 -13.41 12.51
N ARG A 234 -7.07 -12.56 12.49
CA ARG A 234 -6.83 -11.48 13.45
C ARG A 234 -6.56 -10.21 12.68
N GLU A 235 -7.22 -9.14 13.06
CA GLU A 235 -7.01 -7.80 12.54
C GLU A 235 -6.56 -6.89 13.68
N ARG A 236 -5.51 -6.12 13.47
CA ARG A 236 -4.99 -5.16 14.44
C ARG A 236 -4.82 -3.80 13.78
N ASP A 237 -5.38 -2.77 14.38
CA ASP A 237 -5.06 -1.38 14.04
C ASP A 237 -3.78 -0.98 14.81
N PRO A 238 -2.66 -0.72 14.11
CA PRO A 238 -1.41 -0.40 14.78
C PRO A 238 -1.42 0.99 15.43
N LEU A 239 -2.33 1.89 15.03
CA LEU A 239 -2.41 3.24 15.57
C LEU A 239 -3.24 3.28 16.84
N THR A 240 -4.41 2.63 16.85
CA THR A 240 -5.28 2.61 18.03
C THR A 240 -4.96 1.47 18.99
N GLY A 241 -4.29 0.43 18.50
CA GLY A 241 -4.10 -0.82 19.23
C GLY A 241 -5.34 -1.70 19.25
N ASP A 242 -6.44 -1.28 18.60
CA ASP A 242 -7.67 -2.06 18.50
C ASP A 242 -7.39 -3.39 17.80
N GLU A 243 -7.95 -4.46 18.34
CA GLU A 243 -7.74 -5.80 17.83
C GLU A 243 -9.08 -6.52 17.71
N ARG A 244 -9.25 -7.25 16.63
CA ARG A 244 -10.39 -8.15 16.39
C ARG A 244 -9.88 -9.50 16.00
N SER A 245 -10.54 -10.55 16.45
CA SER A 245 -10.23 -11.90 16.01
C SER A 245 -11.50 -12.67 15.67
N ARG A 246 -11.38 -13.57 14.70
CA ARG A 246 -12.47 -14.39 14.18
C ARG A 246 -11.97 -15.81 13.95
N LEU A 247 -12.66 -16.79 14.50
CA LEU A 247 -12.43 -18.21 14.28
C LEU A 247 -13.63 -18.79 13.53
N ARG A 248 -13.39 -19.34 12.34
CA ARG A 248 -14.36 -20.09 11.55
C ARG A 248 -14.08 -21.59 11.64
N LEU A 249 -15.09 -22.37 12.01
CA LEU A 249 -15.08 -23.82 12.01
C LEU A 249 -16.10 -24.36 10.99
N PHE A 250 -15.70 -25.36 10.22
CA PHE A 250 -16.55 -26.07 9.28
C PHE A 250 -17.31 -25.16 8.30
N TRP A 251 -16.76 -23.99 7.94
CA TRP A 251 -17.36 -23.00 7.02
C TRP A 251 -18.62 -22.26 7.52
N PHE A 252 -19.27 -22.72 8.59
CA PHE A 252 -20.56 -22.16 9.05
C PHE A 252 -20.60 -21.78 10.53
N LEU A 253 -19.64 -22.20 11.34
CA LEU A 253 -19.55 -21.77 12.74
C LEU A 253 -18.53 -20.65 12.83
N GLU A 254 -18.95 -19.48 13.32
CA GLU A 254 -18.10 -18.31 13.48
C GLU A 254 -18.10 -17.88 14.94
N PHE A 255 -16.91 -17.63 15.49
CA PHE A 255 -16.68 -17.16 16.85
C PHE A 255 -15.74 -15.95 16.80
N GLY A 256 -15.94 -14.95 17.66
CA GLY A 256 -15.10 -13.77 17.71
C GLY A 256 -15.89 -12.46 17.71
N ASP A 257 -15.20 -11.34 17.54
CA ASP A 257 -15.77 -10.00 17.63
C ASP A 257 -16.52 -9.62 16.35
N ASP A 258 -17.69 -10.24 16.20
CA ASP A 258 -18.77 -9.84 15.28
C ASP A 258 -20.15 -9.86 15.99
N LEU A 259 -20.17 -9.43 17.27
CA LEU A 259 -21.38 -8.97 17.98
C LEU A 259 -21.27 -7.48 18.35
#